data_AF-A0A8X7E4D9-F1
#
_entry.id   AF-A0A8X7E4D9-F1
#
_cell.length_a   1.000
_cell.length_b   1.000
_cell.length_c   1.000
_cell.angle_alpha   90.00
_cell.angle_beta   90.00
_cell.angle_gamma   90.00
#
_symmetry.space_group_name_H-M   'P 1'
#
loop_
_entity.id
_entity.type
_entity.pdbx_description
1 polymer ?
#
loop_
_entity_poly.entity_id
_entity_poly.type
_entity_poly.pdbx_seq_one_letter_code
_entity_poly.pdbx_strand_id
1 'polypeptide(L)'
;WIGPVDVSKTLDDHLHHSSIGSTLYVDPEGRVYVFWYEIGRGTYGAYYSVYNRTFADPDYWSSMGDSEAWDGPHLISEEGAFAYQPNGGVDPQGYVHIVYWQRIKGLDWDLFYVKLKDGAIVEGPTKIFDGEKQSVNPKLAVDPLGRLHVFWHEVIQLSGSDKYFAIMWMMNDGSGWSQPVEITNYSGNVLLGRNAQPRMAFTPDGRAYIIWRNPEKDEVYFAYYDGSSWSSWINLSNSPGSSAGYSIIADEGGVAHAIFVDSTRGHSELYYGLINGTEVTGFATVQTTLTMSSGGANPPRILPGPGDYDYVIFVSFPVGVYPELEQHIYFMEISPMAAEYKLDNYEVMSLDTTFMSARIYQFVEDFQDRLGSAERAIAVAQEAIAALTSNMSAVQQDLSSLQSWLSEVDQTVSDLSQQVGVLEGRVEDLESSVGTLQDDLQQLADALSALDQRFQDANETLNELVSNFNSLSSTVDNIDSRVSDLASRLDQVESDFQDFKSSQEDQISNLQDSIRAVKLVAYSASVIAIVLALVALALVARK
;
A
#
# COMPACT_ATOMS: atom_id res chain seq x y z
N TRP A 1 -30.74 -43.15 -22.40
CA TRP A 1 -30.47 -41.71 -22.45
C TRP A 1 -30.82 -41.14 -21.09
N ILE A 2 -29.86 -40.54 -20.37
CA ILE A 2 -30.07 -39.99 -19.01
C ILE A 2 -30.60 -38.55 -19.02
N GLY A 3 -30.90 -38.01 -20.21
CA GLY A 3 -31.19 -36.60 -20.41
C GLY A 3 -29.93 -35.73 -20.25
N PRO A 4 -30.01 -34.43 -20.57
CA PRO A 4 -28.93 -33.49 -20.29
C PRO A 4 -28.72 -33.35 -18.79
N VAL A 5 -27.45 -33.44 -18.37
CA VAL A 5 -26.97 -33.21 -17.00
C VAL A 5 -26.41 -31.79 -16.94
N ASP A 6 -26.93 -30.97 -16.02
CA ASP A 6 -26.47 -29.61 -15.83
C ASP A 6 -25.28 -29.59 -14.86
N VAL A 7 -24.07 -29.67 -15.41
CA VAL A 7 -22.80 -29.62 -14.66
C VAL A 7 -22.51 -28.18 -14.16
N SER A 8 -23.27 -27.16 -14.58
CA SER A 8 -23.06 -25.80 -14.07
C SER A 8 -23.59 -25.63 -12.64
N LYS A 9 -24.63 -26.40 -12.27
CA LYS A 9 -25.19 -26.43 -10.90
C LYS A 9 -24.35 -27.26 -9.91
N THR A 10 -23.51 -28.19 -10.39
CA THR A 10 -22.63 -29.00 -9.53
C THR A 10 -21.38 -28.26 -9.08
N LEU A 11 -20.96 -27.27 -9.86
CA LEU A 11 -19.81 -26.43 -9.55
C LEU A 11 -20.24 -25.10 -8.87
N ASP A 12 -21.51 -24.98 -8.45
CA ASP A 12 -22.23 -23.73 -8.05
C ASP A 12 -21.75 -23.11 -6.71
N ASP A 13 -20.89 -23.79 -5.93
CA ASP A 13 -20.16 -23.14 -4.83
C ASP A 13 -18.91 -22.38 -5.32
N HIS A 14 -18.51 -22.54 -6.59
CA HIS A 14 -17.30 -21.95 -7.15
C HIS A 14 -17.44 -21.31 -8.54
N LEU A 15 -18.53 -21.55 -9.29
CA LEU A 15 -18.78 -20.86 -10.56
C LEU A 15 -19.44 -19.52 -10.33
N HIS A 16 -18.73 -18.44 -10.60
CA HIS A 16 -19.33 -17.12 -10.63
C HIS A 16 -20.16 -16.92 -11.91
N HIS A 17 -21.13 -15.98 -11.87
CA HIS A 17 -22.10 -15.62 -12.95
C HIS A 17 -21.50 -15.21 -14.32
N SER A 18 -20.24 -15.54 -14.60
CA SER A 18 -19.47 -15.10 -15.75
C SER A 18 -18.55 -16.19 -16.30
N SER A 19 -18.93 -17.46 -16.12
CA SER A 19 -18.30 -18.63 -16.76
C SER A 19 -18.76 -18.76 -18.20
N ILE A 20 -17.82 -18.79 -19.14
CA ILE A 20 -18.13 -18.76 -20.59
C ILE A 20 -17.28 -19.81 -21.32
N GLY A 21 -17.82 -20.34 -22.43
CA GLY A 21 -17.06 -21.08 -23.43
C GLY A 21 -16.53 -22.43 -22.96
N SER A 22 -17.38 -23.23 -22.34
CA SER A 22 -16.99 -24.53 -21.84
C SER A 22 -16.65 -25.53 -22.96
N THR A 23 -15.57 -26.27 -22.76
CA THR A 23 -15.22 -27.44 -23.59
C THR A 23 -15.14 -28.67 -22.71
N LEU A 24 -15.49 -29.83 -23.26
CA LEU A 24 -15.52 -31.10 -22.52
C LEU A 24 -14.75 -32.16 -23.30
N TYR A 25 -13.97 -32.94 -22.56
CA TYR A 25 -13.18 -34.04 -23.09
C TYR A 25 -13.35 -35.26 -22.20
N VAL A 26 -13.22 -36.45 -22.78
CA VAL A 26 -13.33 -37.71 -22.06
C VAL A 26 -12.10 -38.53 -22.38
N ASP A 27 -11.40 -39.00 -21.36
CA ASP A 27 -10.25 -39.88 -21.55
C ASP A 27 -10.66 -41.35 -21.76
N PRO A 28 -9.73 -42.23 -22.19
CA PRO A 28 -10.04 -43.64 -22.45
C PRO A 28 -10.60 -44.40 -21.24
N GLU A 29 -10.29 -43.96 -20.02
CA GLU A 29 -10.83 -44.52 -18.79
C GLU A 29 -12.27 -44.04 -18.49
N GLY A 30 -12.74 -43.02 -19.21
CA GLY A 30 -14.06 -42.43 -19.05
C GLY A 30 -14.10 -41.27 -18.06
N ARG A 31 -12.97 -40.71 -17.64
CA ARG A 31 -12.99 -39.48 -16.83
C ARG A 31 -13.36 -38.30 -17.72
N VAL A 32 -14.26 -37.47 -17.23
CA VAL A 32 -14.74 -36.30 -17.95
C VAL A 32 -14.01 -35.06 -17.45
N TYR A 33 -13.44 -34.30 -18.36
CA TYR A 33 -12.75 -33.04 -18.08
C TYR A 33 -13.59 -31.92 -18.65
N VAL A 34 -13.94 -30.94 -17.82
CA VAL A 34 -14.63 -29.73 -18.23
C VAL A 34 -13.69 -28.56 -18.05
N PHE A 35 -13.53 -27.75 -19.10
CA PHE A 35 -12.70 -26.55 -19.10
C PHE A 35 -13.56 -25.32 -19.32
N TRP A 36 -13.28 -24.23 -18.62
CA TRP A 36 -13.97 -22.95 -18.81
C TRP A 36 -13.04 -21.77 -18.50
N TYR A 37 -13.52 -20.55 -18.75
CA TYR A 37 -12.86 -19.34 -18.30
C TYR A 37 -13.84 -18.38 -17.62
N GLU A 38 -13.32 -17.57 -16.71
CA GLU A 38 -14.10 -16.60 -15.94
C GLU A 38 -13.77 -15.15 -16.29
N ILE A 39 -14.81 -14.32 -16.37
CA ILE A 39 -14.68 -12.86 -16.56
C ILE A 39 -15.46 -12.05 -15.51
N GLY A 40 -14.88 -11.73 -14.34
CA GLY A 40 -15.55 -10.83 -13.39
C GLY A 40 -14.98 -10.81 -11.97
N ARG A 41 -15.32 -9.77 -11.18
CA ARG A 41 -15.02 -9.61 -9.73
C ARG A 41 -13.57 -9.91 -9.28
N GLY A 42 -12.58 -9.74 -10.16
CA GLY A 42 -11.17 -9.94 -9.82
C GLY A 42 -10.65 -11.35 -10.08
N THR A 43 -11.49 -12.28 -10.57
CA THR A 43 -11.04 -13.55 -11.14
C THR A 43 -10.98 -13.42 -12.67
N TYR A 44 -9.77 -13.60 -13.20
CA TYR A 44 -9.50 -13.72 -14.62
C TYR A 44 -8.64 -14.97 -14.74
N GLY A 45 -9.17 -16.03 -15.34
CA GLY A 45 -8.48 -17.31 -15.35
C GLY A 45 -9.19 -18.35 -16.19
N ALA A 46 -8.41 -19.32 -16.68
CA ALA A 46 -8.91 -20.53 -17.28
C ALA A 46 -8.80 -21.65 -16.25
N TYR A 47 -9.82 -22.49 -16.18
CA TYR A 47 -10.00 -23.51 -15.15
C TYR A 47 -10.40 -24.84 -15.75
N TYR A 48 -10.22 -25.91 -14.98
CA TYR A 48 -10.79 -27.21 -15.27
C TYR A 48 -11.34 -27.90 -14.04
N SER A 49 -12.19 -28.90 -14.26
CA SER A 49 -12.62 -29.85 -13.25
C SER A 49 -12.76 -31.23 -13.88
N VAL A 50 -12.53 -32.25 -13.07
CA VAL A 50 -12.50 -33.65 -13.47
C VAL A 50 -13.61 -34.39 -12.74
N TYR A 51 -14.41 -35.09 -13.52
CA TYR A 51 -15.34 -36.08 -13.02
C TYR A 51 -14.55 -37.30 -12.58
N ASN A 52 -14.49 -37.52 -11.27
CA ASN A 52 -13.56 -38.48 -10.67
C ASN A 52 -14.09 -39.93 -10.70
N ARG A 53 -14.98 -40.24 -11.64
CA ARG A 53 -15.53 -41.57 -11.90
C ARG A 53 -15.15 -42.02 -13.30
N THR A 54 -15.10 -43.33 -13.49
CA THR A 54 -14.75 -43.99 -14.76
C THR A 54 -15.94 -44.79 -15.26
N PHE A 55 -15.91 -45.25 -16.52
CA PHE A 55 -16.97 -46.09 -17.07
C PHE A 55 -17.22 -47.40 -16.29
N ALA A 56 -16.27 -47.81 -15.44
CA ALA A 56 -16.42 -48.97 -14.57
C ALA A 56 -17.33 -48.73 -13.35
N ASP A 57 -17.64 -47.46 -13.02
CA ASP A 57 -18.49 -47.11 -11.89
C ASP A 57 -19.98 -47.35 -12.24
N PRO A 58 -20.72 -48.16 -11.47
CA PRO A 58 -22.15 -48.44 -11.72
C PRO A 58 -23.05 -47.20 -11.72
N ASP A 59 -22.67 -46.16 -10.97
CA ASP A 59 -23.42 -44.92 -10.79
C ASP A 59 -22.87 -43.79 -11.69
N TYR A 60 -21.92 -44.11 -12.59
CA TYR A 60 -21.19 -43.16 -13.45
C TYR A 60 -22.10 -42.13 -14.13
N TRP A 61 -23.28 -42.52 -14.58
CA TRP A 61 -24.20 -41.61 -15.27
C TRP A 61 -25.13 -40.86 -14.31
N SER A 62 -25.55 -41.50 -13.21
CA SER A 62 -26.51 -40.92 -12.26
C SER A 62 -25.88 -39.85 -11.37
N SER A 63 -24.58 -39.95 -11.07
CA SER A 63 -23.88 -39.01 -10.18
C SER A 63 -23.19 -37.85 -10.90
N MET A 64 -23.31 -37.75 -12.22
CA MET A 64 -22.67 -36.67 -12.97
C MET A 64 -23.25 -35.28 -12.61
N GLY A 65 -24.47 -35.27 -12.07
CA GLY A 65 -25.15 -34.09 -11.51
C GLY A 65 -24.93 -33.88 -10.02
N ASP A 66 -24.02 -34.62 -9.37
CA ASP A 66 -23.64 -34.43 -7.97
C ASP A 66 -22.32 -33.66 -7.88
N SER A 67 -22.27 -32.60 -7.07
CA SER A 67 -21.08 -31.76 -6.89
C SER A 67 -19.87 -32.54 -6.33
N GLU A 68 -20.12 -33.46 -5.40
CA GLU A 68 -19.09 -34.29 -4.76
C GLU A 68 -18.41 -35.28 -5.73
N ALA A 69 -18.99 -35.51 -6.91
CA ALA A 69 -18.40 -36.40 -7.91
C ALA A 69 -17.37 -35.68 -8.82
N TRP A 70 -17.27 -34.36 -8.69
CA TRP A 70 -16.29 -33.52 -9.36
C TRP A 70 -15.22 -33.07 -8.36
N ASP A 71 -13.96 -33.01 -8.80
CA ASP A 71 -12.82 -32.64 -7.95
C ASP A 71 -12.64 -31.13 -7.73
N GLY A 72 -13.60 -30.33 -8.19
CA GLY A 72 -13.63 -28.88 -8.05
C GLY A 72 -12.83 -28.13 -9.11
N PRO A 73 -12.79 -26.79 -9.03
CA PRO A 73 -12.12 -25.96 -10.02
C PRO A 73 -10.61 -25.87 -9.76
N HIS A 74 -9.84 -26.24 -10.77
CA HIS A 74 -8.38 -26.12 -10.78
C HIS A 74 -7.97 -25.05 -11.79
N LEU A 75 -7.17 -24.08 -11.34
CA LEU A 75 -6.62 -23.03 -12.19
C LEU A 75 -5.56 -23.63 -13.14
N ILE A 76 -5.71 -23.42 -14.45
CA ILE A 76 -4.69 -23.78 -15.46
C ILE A 76 -3.88 -22.59 -15.95
N SER A 77 -4.43 -21.37 -15.90
CA SER A 77 -3.72 -20.17 -16.33
C SER A 77 -2.76 -19.63 -15.27
N GLU A 78 -1.89 -18.70 -15.66
CA GLU A 78 -1.07 -17.98 -14.68
C GLU A 78 -1.95 -17.15 -13.73
N GLU A 79 -1.55 -17.08 -12.46
CA GLU A 79 -2.29 -16.34 -11.44
C GLU A 79 -2.34 -14.84 -11.78
N GLY A 80 -3.56 -14.29 -11.83
CA GLY A 80 -3.80 -12.89 -12.19
C GLY A 80 -3.71 -12.58 -13.69
N ALA A 81 -3.48 -13.57 -14.55
CA ALA A 81 -3.49 -13.39 -15.99
C ALA A 81 -4.91 -13.37 -16.55
N PHE A 82 -5.12 -12.57 -17.60
CA PHE A 82 -6.34 -12.61 -18.37
C PHE A 82 -6.29 -13.84 -19.29
N ALA A 83 -6.96 -14.94 -18.96
CA ALA A 83 -6.98 -16.16 -19.77
C ALA A 83 -8.38 -16.50 -20.28
N TYR A 84 -8.47 -16.99 -21.52
CA TYR A 84 -9.74 -17.14 -22.24
C TYR A 84 -9.79 -18.44 -23.03
N GLN A 85 -11.00 -18.93 -23.32
CA GLN A 85 -11.30 -20.01 -24.27
C GLN A 85 -10.31 -21.19 -24.26
N PRO A 86 -10.17 -21.91 -23.14
CA PRO A 86 -9.42 -23.16 -23.14
C PRO A 86 -10.04 -24.15 -24.13
N ASN A 87 -9.18 -24.78 -24.91
CA ASN A 87 -9.55 -25.79 -25.90
C ASN A 87 -8.46 -26.85 -25.95
N GLY A 88 -8.82 -28.09 -26.24
CA GLY A 88 -7.90 -29.20 -26.12
C GLY A 88 -8.24 -30.43 -26.94
N GLY A 89 -7.62 -31.53 -26.56
CA GLY A 89 -7.86 -32.87 -27.09
C GLY A 89 -7.21 -33.91 -26.19
N VAL A 90 -7.66 -35.16 -26.32
CA VAL A 90 -7.08 -36.28 -25.58
C VAL A 90 -6.28 -37.13 -26.55
N ASP A 91 -5.04 -37.46 -26.17
CA ASP A 91 -4.21 -38.36 -26.96
C ASP A 91 -4.57 -39.84 -26.72
N PRO A 92 -4.15 -40.76 -27.61
CA PRO A 92 -4.41 -42.20 -27.44
C PRO A 92 -3.82 -42.80 -26.15
N GLN A 93 -2.88 -42.10 -25.49
CA GLN A 93 -2.26 -42.50 -24.24
C GLN A 93 -3.03 -41.97 -23.01
N GLY A 94 -4.13 -41.23 -23.23
CA GLY A 94 -4.98 -40.67 -22.20
C GLY A 94 -4.39 -39.45 -21.50
N TYR A 95 -3.52 -38.69 -22.16
CA TYR A 95 -3.17 -37.34 -21.74
C TYR A 95 -4.15 -36.33 -22.31
N VAL A 96 -4.54 -35.35 -21.50
CA VAL A 96 -5.39 -34.25 -21.94
C VAL A 96 -4.51 -33.03 -22.23
N HIS A 97 -4.55 -32.56 -23.46
CA HIS A 97 -3.77 -31.43 -23.96
C HIS A 97 -4.65 -30.21 -24.07
N ILE A 98 -4.23 -29.09 -23.52
CA ILE A 98 -5.04 -27.87 -23.47
C ILE A 98 -4.20 -26.71 -23.97
N VAL A 99 -4.80 -25.87 -24.80
CA VAL A 99 -4.29 -24.57 -25.19
C VAL A 99 -5.28 -23.48 -24.82
N TYR A 100 -4.75 -22.33 -24.47
CA TYR A 100 -5.50 -21.11 -24.23
C TYR A 100 -4.62 -19.91 -24.55
N TRP A 101 -5.24 -18.83 -24.95
CA TRP A 101 -4.60 -17.50 -24.97
C TRP A 101 -4.70 -16.85 -23.59
N GLN A 102 -3.59 -16.25 -23.17
CA GLN A 102 -3.60 -15.37 -22.00
C GLN A 102 -2.82 -14.08 -22.25
N ARG A 103 -3.04 -13.12 -21.36
CA ARG A 103 -2.31 -11.86 -21.34
C ARG A 103 -2.11 -11.38 -19.91
N ILE A 104 -0.88 -11.02 -19.57
CA ILE A 104 -0.60 -10.20 -18.38
C ILE A 104 -0.84 -8.74 -18.75
N LYS A 105 -1.44 -7.97 -17.85
CA LYS A 105 -1.78 -6.55 -18.09
C LYS A 105 -0.57 -5.76 -18.63
N GLY A 106 -0.69 -5.22 -19.84
CA GLY A 106 0.36 -4.45 -20.50
C GLY A 106 1.21 -5.23 -21.51
N LEU A 107 0.99 -6.53 -21.66
CA LEU A 107 1.63 -7.39 -22.67
C LEU A 107 0.66 -7.75 -23.81
N ASP A 108 1.14 -8.46 -24.81
CA ASP A 108 0.31 -9.00 -25.90
C ASP A 108 -0.41 -10.30 -25.48
N TRP A 109 -1.38 -10.71 -26.30
CA TRP A 109 -2.04 -12.00 -26.15
C TRP A 109 -1.12 -13.09 -26.68
N ASP A 110 -0.80 -14.06 -25.84
CA ASP A 110 0.13 -15.15 -26.12
C ASP A 110 -0.56 -16.50 -25.94
N LEU A 111 -0.06 -17.52 -26.64
CA LEU A 111 -0.58 -18.89 -26.52
C LEU A 111 0.17 -19.68 -25.46
N PHE A 112 -0.62 -20.34 -24.61
CA PHE A 112 -0.15 -21.19 -23.53
C PHE A 112 -0.72 -22.58 -23.66
N TYR A 113 0.02 -23.52 -23.11
CA TYR A 113 -0.27 -24.94 -23.15
C TYR A 113 -0.12 -25.57 -21.77
N VAL A 114 -1.01 -26.52 -21.49
CA VAL A 114 -1.01 -27.35 -20.30
C VAL A 114 -1.33 -28.79 -20.70
N LYS A 115 -0.66 -29.75 -20.06
CA LYS A 115 -0.89 -31.20 -20.23
C LYS A 115 -1.34 -31.80 -18.91
N LEU A 116 -2.40 -32.60 -18.95
CA LEU A 116 -2.91 -33.34 -17.79
C LEU A 116 -2.73 -34.83 -17.99
N LYS A 117 -2.53 -35.54 -16.89
CA LYS A 117 -2.67 -36.99 -16.80
C LYS A 117 -3.36 -37.34 -15.48
N ASP A 118 -4.36 -38.21 -15.57
CA ASP A 118 -5.07 -38.70 -14.39
C ASP A 118 -5.63 -37.57 -13.49
N GLY A 119 -6.16 -36.52 -14.11
CA GLY A 119 -6.70 -35.35 -13.43
C GLY A 119 -5.67 -34.36 -12.87
N ALA A 120 -4.37 -34.62 -13.01
CA ALA A 120 -3.32 -33.71 -12.54
C ALA A 120 -2.57 -33.04 -13.70
N ILE A 121 -2.18 -31.78 -13.52
CA ILE A 121 -1.26 -31.09 -14.44
C ILE A 121 0.11 -31.76 -14.36
N VAL A 122 0.62 -32.23 -15.49
CA VAL A 122 1.94 -32.87 -15.63
C VAL A 122 2.92 -32.02 -16.43
N GLU A 123 2.44 -31.02 -17.18
CA GLU A 123 3.25 -30.07 -17.93
C GLU A 123 2.47 -28.75 -18.07
N GLY A 124 3.17 -27.61 -18.03
CA GLY A 124 2.55 -26.29 -18.12
C GLY A 124 2.14 -25.68 -16.77
N PRO A 125 1.62 -24.45 -16.77
CA PRO A 125 1.38 -23.61 -17.95
C PRO A 125 2.67 -23.10 -18.60
N THR A 126 2.79 -23.27 -19.91
CA THR A 126 3.97 -22.80 -20.69
C THR A 126 3.55 -22.09 -21.96
N LYS A 127 4.20 -20.95 -22.23
CA LYS A 127 4.12 -20.25 -23.52
C LYS A 127 4.70 -21.15 -24.62
N ILE A 128 3.98 -21.38 -25.71
CA ILE A 128 4.39 -22.37 -26.74
C ILE A 128 5.26 -21.79 -27.86
N PHE A 129 5.23 -20.47 -28.07
CA PHE A 129 6.17 -19.76 -28.96
C PHE A 129 6.26 -18.28 -28.58
N ASP A 130 7.39 -17.64 -28.89
CA ASP A 130 7.60 -16.20 -28.64
C ASP A 130 7.43 -15.40 -29.94
N GLY A 131 6.20 -14.94 -30.17
CA GLY A 131 5.84 -14.13 -31.34
C GLY A 131 5.74 -12.63 -31.02
N GLU A 132 5.98 -11.79 -32.03
CA GLU A 132 5.87 -10.32 -31.92
C GLU A 132 4.43 -9.79 -32.06
N LYS A 133 3.44 -10.68 -32.27
CA LYS A 133 2.06 -10.31 -32.62
C LYS A 133 1.07 -11.00 -31.68
N GLN A 134 -0.12 -10.41 -31.57
CA GLN A 134 -1.18 -10.95 -30.72
C GLN A 134 -1.74 -12.25 -31.29
N SER A 135 -1.72 -13.29 -30.47
CA SER A 135 -2.18 -14.64 -30.79
C SER A 135 -3.46 -14.96 -30.05
N VAL A 136 -4.50 -15.29 -30.80
CA VAL A 136 -5.88 -15.26 -30.32
C VAL A 136 -6.73 -16.45 -30.75
N ASN A 137 -7.73 -16.82 -29.95
CA ASN A 137 -8.66 -17.94 -30.18
C ASN A 137 -7.97 -19.27 -30.60
N PRO A 138 -7.09 -19.85 -29.76
CA PRO A 138 -6.42 -21.09 -30.13
C PRO A 138 -7.39 -22.28 -30.16
N LYS A 139 -7.05 -23.27 -31.00
CA LYS A 139 -7.66 -24.60 -31.07
C LYS A 139 -6.55 -25.63 -31.10
N LEU A 140 -6.76 -26.74 -30.39
CA LEU A 140 -5.87 -27.89 -30.42
C LEU A 140 -6.64 -29.10 -30.91
N ALA A 141 -5.99 -29.91 -31.73
CA ALA A 141 -6.49 -31.22 -32.10
C ALA A 141 -5.33 -32.23 -32.07
N VAL A 142 -5.67 -33.48 -31.75
CA VAL A 142 -4.71 -34.59 -31.69
C VAL A 142 -4.98 -35.51 -32.87
N ASP A 143 -3.94 -35.83 -33.63
CA ASP A 143 -4.06 -36.76 -34.74
C ASP A 143 -3.95 -38.23 -34.29
N PRO A 144 -4.27 -39.21 -35.15
CA PRO A 144 -4.19 -40.64 -34.81
C PRO A 144 -2.78 -41.13 -34.41
N LEU A 145 -1.73 -40.37 -34.73
CA LEU A 145 -0.34 -40.68 -34.37
C LEU A 145 0.06 -40.08 -33.01
N GLY A 146 -0.84 -39.35 -32.34
CA GLY A 146 -0.59 -38.67 -31.07
C GLY A 146 0.13 -37.32 -31.22
N ARG A 147 0.23 -36.78 -32.43
CA ARG A 147 0.82 -35.46 -32.67
C ARG A 147 -0.21 -34.38 -32.37
N LEU A 148 0.26 -33.29 -31.78
CA LEU A 148 -0.59 -32.15 -31.43
C LEU A 148 -0.54 -31.14 -32.56
N HIS A 149 -1.70 -30.66 -32.99
CA HIS A 149 -1.83 -29.59 -33.98
C HIS A 149 -2.54 -28.41 -33.34
N VAL A 150 -1.87 -27.26 -33.29
CA VAL A 150 -2.42 -26.03 -32.71
C VAL A 150 -2.60 -25.00 -33.80
N PHE A 151 -3.78 -24.36 -33.78
CA PHE A 151 -4.15 -23.28 -34.69
C PHE A 151 -4.61 -22.09 -33.90
N TRP A 152 -4.30 -20.91 -34.38
CA TRP A 152 -4.75 -19.68 -33.77
C TRP A 152 -4.94 -18.62 -34.83
N HIS A 153 -5.55 -17.52 -34.41
CA HIS A 153 -5.59 -16.31 -35.19
C HIS A 153 -4.45 -15.41 -34.75
N GLU A 154 -3.62 -14.95 -35.68
CA GLU A 154 -2.65 -13.91 -35.41
C GLU A 154 -3.21 -12.57 -35.89
N VAL A 155 -3.18 -11.56 -35.01
CA VAL A 155 -3.67 -10.22 -35.35
C VAL A 155 -2.60 -9.50 -36.17
N ILE A 156 -2.85 -9.33 -37.46
CA ILE A 156 -1.97 -8.62 -38.36
C ILE A 156 -2.48 -7.21 -38.60
N GLN A 157 -1.72 -6.24 -38.12
CA GLN A 157 -2.03 -4.82 -38.30
C GLN A 157 -1.72 -4.40 -39.74
N LEU A 158 -2.71 -3.82 -40.43
CA LEU A 158 -2.56 -3.14 -41.71
C LEU A 158 -2.43 -1.63 -41.47
N SER A 159 -2.39 -0.83 -42.55
CA SER A 159 -2.36 0.63 -42.46
C SER A 159 -3.60 1.20 -41.77
N GLY A 160 -3.42 2.14 -40.84
CA GLY A 160 -4.53 2.79 -40.15
C GLY A 160 -5.18 1.88 -39.12
N SER A 161 -6.52 1.80 -39.12
CA SER A 161 -7.31 0.97 -38.20
C SER A 161 -7.54 -0.46 -38.69
N ASP A 162 -7.12 -0.77 -39.92
CA ASP A 162 -7.43 -2.03 -40.57
C ASP A 162 -6.54 -3.14 -40.04
N LYS A 163 -7.11 -4.33 -39.83
CA LYS A 163 -6.39 -5.52 -39.40
C LYS A 163 -7.03 -6.75 -40.01
N TYR A 164 -6.23 -7.78 -40.24
CA TYR A 164 -6.71 -9.11 -40.60
C TYR A 164 -6.26 -10.14 -39.58
N PHE A 165 -6.99 -11.24 -39.48
CA PHE A 165 -6.69 -12.34 -38.55
C PHE A 165 -6.16 -13.53 -39.35
N ALA A 166 -4.84 -13.74 -39.38
CA ALA A 166 -4.23 -14.86 -40.11
C ALA A 166 -4.49 -16.17 -39.38
N ILE A 167 -4.86 -17.25 -40.08
CA ILE A 167 -4.90 -18.58 -39.45
C ILE A 167 -3.48 -19.16 -39.48
N MET A 168 -2.91 -19.30 -38.30
CA MET A 168 -1.58 -19.84 -38.08
C MET A 168 -1.67 -21.28 -37.57
N TRP A 169 -0.59 -22.03 -37.75
CA TRP A 169 -0.48 -23.41 -37.33
C TRP A 169 0.91 -23.79 -36.81
N MET A 170 0.94 -24.67 -35.81
CA MET A 170 2.13 -25.39 -35.33
C MET A 170 1.79 -26.85 -35.05
N MET A 171 2.79 -27.72 -35.16
CA MET A 171 2.72 -29.13 -34.76
C MET A 171 3.68 -29.42 -33.62
N ASN A 172 3.31 -30.33 -32.72
CA ASN A 172 4.23 -30.98 -31.80
C ASN A 172 4.17 -32.49 -32.03
N ASP A 173 5.28 -33.07 -32.45
CA ASP A 173 5.44 -34.50 -32.74
C ASP A 173 6.09 -35.29 -31.58
N GLY A 174 6.22 -34.66 -30.42
CA GLY A 174 6.92 -35.18 -29.24
C GLY A 174 8.37 -34.69 -29.11
N SER A 175 8.95 -34.09 -30.15
CA SER A 175 10.28 -33.46 -30.08
C SER A 175 10.25 -31.97 -29.70
N GLY A 176 9.06 -31.37 -29.66
CA GLY A 176 8.83 -29.96 -29.41
C GLY A 176 7.90 -29.33 -30.44
N TRP A 177 7.59 -28.05 -30.27
CA TRP A 177 6.74 -27.29 -31.19
C TRP A 177 7.51 -26.86 -32.45
N SER A 178 6.93 -27.06 -33.64
CA SER A 178 7.44 -26.59 -34.92
C SER A 178 7.42 -25.06 -35.02
N GLN A 179 8.06 -24.48 -36.04
CA GLN A 179 7.86 -23.04 -36.30
C GLN A 179 6.41 -22.76 -36.76
N PRO A 180 5.85 -21.57 -36.44
CA PRO A 180 4.55 -21.15 -36.96
C PRO A 180 4.50 -21.11 -38.50
N VAL A 181 3.42 -21.64 -39.07
CA VAL A 181 3.12 -21.56 -40.50
C VAL A 181 1.78 -20.86 -40.69
N GLU A 182 1.73 -19.87 -41.57
CA GLU A 182 0.47 -19.23 -41.98
C GLU A 182 -0.24 -20.08 -43.04
N ILE A 183 -1.47 -20.52 -42.77
CA ILE A 183 -2.29 -21.30 -43.72
C ILE A 183 -2.96 -20.38 -44.75
N THR A 184 -3.41 -19.21 -44.31
CA THR A 184 -4.18 -18.28 -45.13
C THR A 184 -3.35 -17.54 -46.16
N ASN A 185 -2.02 -17.49 -45.98
CA ASN A 185 -1.00 -16.87 -46.84
C ASN A 185 -1.57 -15.73 -47.72
N TYR A 186 -1.72 -14.54 -47.13
CA TYR A 186 -2.46 -13.42 -47.70
C TYR A 186 -2.04 -13.06 -49.14
N SER A 187 -2.88 -13.38 -50.14
CA SER A 187 -2.70 -12.98 -51.53
C SER A 187 -3.55 -11.75 -51.94
N GLY A 188 -4.03 -10.97 -50.97
CA GLY A 188 -4.66 -9.67 -51.22
C GLY A 188 -6.17 -9.68 -51.48
N ASN A 189 -6.99 -9.75 -50.41
CA ASN A 189 -8.37 -9.21 -50.28
C ASN A 189 -9.39 -10.13 -49.58
N VAL A 190 -9.02 -10.69 -48.44
CA VAL A 190 -9.99 -11.27 -47.50
C VAL A 190 -9.55 -10.91 -46.08
N LEU A 191 -10.24 -9.99 -45.41
CA LEU A 191 -10.05 -9.80 -43.99
C LEU A 191 -10.82 -10.91 -43.29
N LEU A 192 -10.11 -11.91 -42.78
CA LEU A 192 -10.74 -12.80 -41.81
C LEU A 192 -11.11 -11.97 -40.59
N GLY A 193 -12.40 -11.88 -40.28
CA GLY A 193 -12.88 -11.35 -39.01
C GLY A 193 -12.49 -12.27 -37.84
N ARG A 194 -12.68 -11.79 -36.60
CA ARG A 194 -12.23 -12.40 -35.33
C ARG A 194 -12.76 -13.83 -35.04
N ASN A 195 -13.50 -14.47 -35.94
CA ASN A 195 -14.32 -15.64 -35.63
C ASN A 195 -14.35 -16.72 -36.74
N ALA A 196 -13.20 -17.07 -37.33
CA ALA A 196 -13.16 -18.07 -38.41
C ALA A 196 -13.40 -19.52 -37.93
N GLN A 197 -13.45 -19.77 -36.60
CA GLN A 197 -13.78 -21.05 -35.94
C GLN A 197 -13.30 -22.33 -36.67
N PRO A 198 -11.98 -22.49 -36.91
CA PRO A 198 -11.47 -23.62 -37.69
C PRO A 198 -11.82 -24.97 -37.07
N ARG A 199 -12.09 -25.95 -37.93
CA ARG A 199 -12.29 -27.37 -37.57
C ARG A 199 -11.37 -28.24 -38.41
N MET A 200 -11.03 -29.41 -37.88
CA MET A 200 -10.10 -30.33 -38.54
C MET A 200 -10.60 -31.75 -38.59
N ALA A 201 -10.10 -32.46 -39.60
CA ALA A 201 -10.15 -33.90 -39.71
C ALA A 201 -8.76 -34.44 -40.05
N PHE A 202 -8.43 -35.61 -39.52
CA PHE A 202 -7.15 -36.27 -39.74
C PHE A 202 -7.37 -37.63 -40.38
N THR A 203 -6.55 -37.92 -41.37
CA THR A 203 -6.44 -39.27 -41.94
C THR A 203 -5.62 -40.16 -41.00
N PRO A 204 -5.75 -41.50 -41.07
CA PRO A 204 -4.98 -42.41 -40.21
C PRO A 204 -3.46 -42.26 -40.32
N ASP A 205 -2.95 -41.79 -41.46
CA ASP A 205 -1.54 -41.55 -41.71
C ASP A 205 -1.07 -40.13 -41.35
N GLY A 206 -1.91 -39.33 -40.69
CA GLY A 206 -1.53 -38.03 -40.14
C GLY A 206 -1.53 -36.88 -41.15
N ARG A 207 -2.21 -37.04 -42.29
CA ARG A 207 -2.58 -35.92 -43.15
C ARG A 207 -3.82 -35.25 -42.58
N ALA A 208 -4.05 -33.99 -42.93
CA ALA A 208 -5.10 -33.22 -42.28
C ALA A 208 -5.85 -32.30 -43.23
N TYR A 209 -7.13 -32.11 -42.94
CA TYR A 209 -7.97 -31.10 -43.57
C TYR A 209 -8.36 -30.09 -42.51
N ILE A 210 -8.23 -28.80 -42.82
CA ILE A 210 -8.76 -27.71 -41.98
C ILE A 210 -9.82 -26.97 -42.78
N ILE A 211 -10.98 -26.74 -42.16
CA ILE A 211 -12.07 -25.94 -42.71
C ILE A 211 -12.37 -24.75 -41.81
N TRP A 212 -12.73 -23.60 -42.38
CA TRP A 212 -13.07 -22.38 -41.63
C TRP A 212 -14.07 -21.53 -42.41
N ARG A 213 -14.73 -20.61 -41.72
CA ARG A 213 -15.59 -19.59 -42.38
C ARG A 213 -14.82 -18.29 -42.56
N ASN A 214 -14.95 -17.73 -43.75
CA ASN A 214 -14.63 -16.34 -44.01
C ASN A 214 -15.86 -15.47 -43.69
N PRO A 215 -15.82 -14.63 -42.65
CA PRO A 215 -16.99 -13.84 -42.23
C PRO A 215 -17.27 -12.63 -43.13
N GLU A 216 -16.35 -12.22 -44.02
CA GLU A 216 -16.63 -11.13 -44.97
C GLU A 216 -17.44 -11.60 -46.17
N LYS A 217 -17.12 -12.79 -46.66
CA LYS A 217 -17.81 -13.39 -47.80
C LYS A 217 -18.92 -14.34 -47.39
N ASP A 218 -19.00 -14.68 -46.10
CA ASP A 218 -19.86 -15.73 -45.59
C ASP A 218 -19.69 -17.05 -46.35
N GLU A 219 -18.45 -17.44 -46.59
CA GLU A 219 -18.10 -18.65 -47.34
C GLU A 219 -17.26 -19.60 -46.49
N VAL A 220 -17.36 -20.89 -46.75
CA VAL A 220 -16.53 -21.91 -46.08
C VAL A 220 -15.34 -22.23 -46.98
N TYR A 221 -14.15 -22.25 -46.39
CA TYR A 221 -12.88 -22.50 -47.06
C TYR A 221 -12.20 -23.72 -46.44
N PHE A 222 -11.28 -24.33 -47.18
CA PHE A 222 -10.43 -25.41 -46.66
C PHE A 222 -8.99 -25.34 -47.15
N ALA A 223 -8.10 -26.01 -46.42
CA ALA A 223 -6.73 -26.31 -46.83
C ALA A 223 -6.36 -27.74 -46.42
N TYR A 224 -5.43 -28.34 -47.16
CA TYR A 224 -4.99 -29.72 -46.98
C TYR A 224 -3.51 -29.77 -46.58
N TYR A 225 -3.20 -30.53 -45.54
CA TYR A 225 -1.84 -30.84 -45.11
C TYR A 225 -1.45 -32.23 -45.62
N ASP A 226 -0.47 -32.28 -46.52
CA ASP A 226 -0.04 -33.54 -47.17
C ASP A 226 0.90 -34.41 -46.32
N GLY A 227 1.16 -33.99 -45.08
CA GLY A 227 2.15 -34.61 -44.18
C GLY A 227 3.48 -33.87 -44.14
N SER A 228 3.70 -32.90 -45.04
CA SER A 228 4.89 -32.05 -45.08
C SER A 228 4.55 -30.56 -45.14
N SER A 229 3.55 -30.18 -45.95
CA SER A 229 3.19 -28.78 -46.20
C SER A 229 1.69 -28.59 -46.36
N TRP A 230 1.23 -27.35 -46.15
CA TRP A 230 -0.14 -26.95 -46.42
C TRP A 230 -0.32 -26.57 -47.89
N SER A 231 -1.43 -26.99 -48.49
CA SER A 231 -1.90 -26.49 -49.77
C SER A 231 -2.28 -25.01 -49.68
N SER A 232 -2.42 -24.34 -50.83
CA SER A 232 -3.22 -23.11 -50.86
C SER A 232 -4.66 -23.41 -50.44
N TRP A 233 -5.31 -22.41 -49.87
CA TRP A 233 -6.71 -22.53 -49.48
C TRP A 233 -7.64 -22.52 -50.70
N ILE A 234 -8.73 -23.25 -50.60
CA ILE A 234 -9.75 -23.39 -51.65
C ILE A 234 -11.11 -23.03 -51.05
N ASN A 235 -11.92 -22.29 -51.79
CA ASN A 235 -13.30 -21.98 -51.43
C ASN A 235 -14.14 -23.26 -51.55
N LEU A 236 -14.57 -23.80 -50.41
CA LEU A 236 -15.33 -25.05 -50.32
C LEU A 236 -16.78 -24.85 -50.73
N SER A 237 -17.41 -23.78 -50.25
CA SER A 237 -18.84 -23.53 -50.52
C SER A 237 -19.08 -22.99 -51.93
N ASN A 238 -18.21 -22.07 -52.39
CA ASN A 238 -18.25 -21.48 -53.72
C ASN A 238 -19.66 -21.14 -54.20
N SER A 239 -20.38 -20.37 -53.37
CA SER A 239 -21.81 -20.15 -53.49
C SER A 239 -22.12 -18.64 -53.33
N PRO A 240 -23.20 -18.13 -53.96
CA PRO A 240 -23.61 -16.74 -53.77
C PRO A 240 -24.41 -16.50 -52.47
N GLY A 241 -24.70 -17.56 -51.70
CA GLY A 241 -25.41 -17.50 -50.41
C GLY A 241 -24.47 -17.37 -49.21
N SER A 242 -25.06 -17.28 -48.01
CA SER A 242 -24.30 -17.32 -46.75
C SER A 242 -24.11 -18.78 -46.34
N SER A 243 -22.87 -19.23 -46.34
CA SER A 243 -22.41 -20.52 -45.85
C SER A 243 -21.89 -20.43 -44.41
N ALA A 244 -22.43 -21.27 -43.54
CA ALA A 244 -22.06 -21.36 -42.13
C ALA A 244 -22.29 -22.78 -41.60
N GLY A 245 -22.06 -22.99 -40.30
CA GLY A 245 -22.39 -24.24 -39.61
C GLY A 245 -21.80 -25.48 -40.29
N TYR A 246 -20.48 -25.60 -40.23
CA TYR A 246 -19.73 -26.60 -40.98
C TYR A 246 -19.12 -27.67 -40.08
N SER A 247 -18.90 -28.87 -40.62
CA SER A 247 -18.23 -29.98 -39.93
C SER A 247 -17.45 -30.81 -40.96
N ILE A 248 -16.38 -31.48 -40.51
CA ILE A 248 -15.55 -32.33 -41.35
C ILE A 248 -15.09 -33.56 -40.58
N ILE A 249 -15.02 -34.69 -41.25
CA ILE A 249 -14.33 -35.91 -40.81
C ILE A 249 -13.45 -36.42 -41.95
N ALA A 250 -12.56 -37.37 -41.68
CA ALA A 250 -11.77 -38.03 -42.70
C ALA A 250 -11.89 -39.54 -42.50
N ASP A 251 -12.04 -40.26 -43.62
CA ASP A 251 -12.16 -41.71 -43.62
C ASP A 251 -10.79 -42.41 -43.66
N GLU A 252 -10.83 -43.74 -43.58
CA GLU A 252 -9.62 -44.57 -43.66
C GLU A 252 -8.92 -44.52 -45.03
N GLY A 253 -9.65 -44.15 -46.08
CA GLY A 253 -9.11 -43.95 -47.43
C GLY A 253 -8.37 -42.63 -47.61
N GLY A 254 -8.44 -41.74 -46.61
CA GLY A 254 -7.85 -40.41 -46.65
C GLY A 254 -8.72 -39.34 -47.31
N VAL A 255 -9.98 -39.65 -47.60
CA VAL A 255 -10.97 -38.71 -48.13
C VAL A 255 -11.68 -38.03 -46.97
N ALA A 256 -11.79 -36.71 -47.04
CA ALA A 256 -12.56 -35.91 -46.09
C ALA A 256 -14.02 -35.81 -46.52
N HIS A 257 -14.93 -35.93 -45.55
CA HIS A 257 -16.37 -35.77 -45.71
C HIS A 257 -16.76 -34.50 -44.98
N ALA A 258 -17.24 -33.50 -45.72
CA ALA A 258 -17.52 -32.18 -45.20
C ALA A 258 -18.98 -31.80 -45.40
N ILE A 259 -19.54 -31.13 -44.40
CA ILE A 259 -20.88 -30.57 -44.45
C ILE A 259 -20.88 -29.10 -44.09
N PHE A 260 -21.82 -28.35 -44.64
CA PHE A 260 -22.12 -26.97 -44.26
C PHE A 260 -23.57 -26.62 -44.57
N VAL A 261 -24.06 -25.53 -43.96
CA VAL A 261 -25.37 -24.96 -44.26
C VAL A 261 -25.19 -23.78 -45.19
N ASP A 262 -25.94 -23.70 -46.27
CA ASP A 262 -25.88 -22.60 -47.23
C ASP A 262 -27.27 -22.06 -47.60
N SER A 263 -27.34 -20.74 -47.80
CA SER A 263 -28.60 -20.02 -48.05
C SER A 263 -28.82 -19.59 -49.51
N THR A 264 -28.07 -20.11 -50.47
CA THR A 264 -28.09 -19.69 -51.89
C THR A 264 -29.49 -19.73 -52.50
N ARG A 265 -30.34 -20.68 -52.08
CA ARG A 265 -31.71 -20.85 -52.61
C ARG A 265 -32.77 -20.04 -51.86
N GLY A 266 -32.37 -19.08 -51.02
CA GLY A 266 -33.28 -18.23 -50.24
C GLY A 266 -33.80 -18.87 -48.95
N HIS A 267 -33.38 -20.10 -48.66
CA HIS A 267 -33.57 -20.81 -47.40
C HIS A 267 -32.30 -21.60 -47.09
N SER A 268 -32.05 -21.87 -45.81
CA SER A 268 -30.87 -22.59 -45.36
C SER A 268 -31.03 -24.10 -45.60
N GLU A 269 -30.16 -24.66 -46.43
CA GLU A 269 -30.11 -26.10 -46.76
C GLU A 269 -28.77 -26.72 -46.34
N LEU A 270 -28.76 -28.03 -46.10
CA LEU A 270 -27.55 -28.79 -45.81
C LEU A 270 -26.86 -29.19 -47.12
N TYR A 271 -25.56 -28.94 -47.18
CA TYR A 271 -24.67 -29.38 -48.24
C TYR A 271 -23.70 -30.41 -47.68
N TYR A 272 -23.46 -31.44 -48.47
CA TYR A 272 -22.50 -32.51 -48.19
C TYR A 272 -21.61 -32.70 -49.41
N GLY A 273 -20.32 -32.94 -49.20
CA GLY A 273 -19.36 -33.20 -50.27
C GLY A 273 -18.09 -33.85 -49.75
N LEU A 274 -17.29 -34.34 -50.71
CA LEU A 274 -16.06 -35.07 -50.48
C LEU A 274 -14.85 -34.22 -50.88
N ILE A 275 -13.75 -34.40 -50.17
CA ILE A 275 -12.49 -33.72 -50.40
C ILE A 275 -11.37 -34.77 -50.41
N ASN A 276 -10.66 -34.92 -51.52
CA ASN A 276 -9.51 -35.80 -51.64
C ASN A 276 -8.25 -34.97 -51.95
N GLY A 277 -7.44 -34.73 -50.93
CA GLY A 277 -6.33 -33.78 -51.01
C GLY A 277 -6.85 -32.36 -51.30
N THR A 278 -6.56 -31.85 -52.50
CA THR A 278 -7.06 -30.55 -52.96
C THR A 278 -8.26 -30.65 -53.89
N GLU A 279 -8.68 -31.86 -54.26
CA GLU A 279 -9.81 -32.08 -55.17
C GLU A 279 -11.11 -32.13 -54.39
N VAL A 280 -12.08 -31.32 -54.82
CA VAL A 280 -13.43 -31.29 -54.24
C VAL A 280 -14.39 -32.00 -55.17
N THR A 281 -15.12 -32.99 -54.67
CA THR A 281 -16.15 -33.71 -55.42
C THR A 281 -17.49 -33.65 -54.73
N GLY A 282 -18.54 -33.31 -55.49
CA GLY A 282 -19.91 -33.64 -55.12
C GLY A 282 -20.57 -32.82 -54.01
N PHE A 283 -20.30 -31.51 -53.88
CA PHE A 283 -21.18 -30.65 -53.09
C PHE A 283 -22.55 -30.54 -53.75
N ALA A 284 -23.44 -31.44 -53.37
CA ALA A 284 -24.84 -31.42 -53.74
C ALA A 284 -25.67 -31.06 -52.52
N THR A 285 -26.79 -30.39 -52.76
CA THR A 285 -27.81 -30.21 -51.73
C THR A 285 -28.26 -31.59 -51.25
N VAL A 286 -28.27 -31.80 -49.94
CA VAL A 286 -29.01 -32.91 -49.36
C VAL A 286 -30.49 -32.56 -49.47
N GLN A 287 -31.25 -33.30 -50.29
CA GLN A 287 -32.67 -33.01 -50.47
C GLN A 287 -33.40 -33.31 -49.17
N THR A 288 -33.67 -32.25 -48.41
CA THR A 288 -34.52 -32.29 -47.23
C THR A 288 -35.74 -31.41 -47.51
N THR A 289 -36.92 -31.79 -47.03
CA THR A 289 -38.08 -30.90 -46.96
C THR A 289 -37.97 -29.91 -45.79
N LEU A 290 -36.83 -29.86 -45.10
CA LEU A 290 -36.66 -29.18 -43.83
C LEU A 290 -35.94 -27.84 -44.01
N THR A 291 -36.43 -26.78 -43.35
CA THR A 291 -35.73 -25.50 -43.30
C THR A 291 -34.73 -25.54 -42.15
N MET A 292 -33.45 -25.43 -42.44
CA MET A 292 -32.44 -25.35 -41.38
C MET A 292 -32.56 -24.01 -40.65
N SER A 293 -32.26 -24.00 -39.34
CA SER A 293 -32.11 -22.73 -38.63
C SER A 293 -30.95 -21.95 -39.26
N SER A 294 -31.21 -20.74 -39.73
CA SER A 294 -30.20 -19.86 -40.36
C SER A 294 -29.10 -19.39 -39.41
N GLY A 295 -29.19 -19.72 -38.12
CA GLY A 295 -28.24 -19.34 -37.08
C GLY A 295 -27.25 -20.45 -36.73
N GLY A 296 -25.96 -20.12 -36.71
CA GLY A 296 -24.86 -20.99 -36.27
C GLY A 296 -24.89 -21.44 -34.80
N ALA A 297 -26.03 -21.34 -34.10
CA ALA A 297 -26.19 -21.78 -32.72
C ALA A 297 -26.13 -23.31 -32.58
N ASN A 298 -26.64 -24.05 -33.58
CA ASN A 298 -26.62 -25.51 -33.63
C ASN A 298 -26.04 -26.00 -34.96
N PRO A 299 -24.71 -25.91 -35.16
CA PRO A 299 -24.11 -26.36 -36.40
C PRO A 299 -24.34 -27.88 -36.56
N PRO A 300 -24.59 -28.38 -37.78
CA PRO A 300 -24.67 -29.81 -38.01
C PRO A 300 -23.33 -30.49 -37.63
N ARG A 301 -23.40 -31.78 -37.32
CA ARG A 301 -22.23 -32.62 -37.03
C ARG A 301 -22.25 -33.80 -37.97
N ILE A 302 -21.09 -34.12 -38.50
CA ILE A 302 -20.85 -35.36 -39.25
C ILE A 302 -19.96 -36.26 -38.41
N LEU A 303 -20.27 -37.54 -38.38
CA LEU A 303 -19.59 -38.59 -37.64
C LEU A 303 -19.41 -39.80 -38.56
N PRO A 304 -18.29 -40.54 -38.46
CA PRO A 304 -18.14 -41.77 -39.20
C PRO A 304 -19.19 -42.79 -38.75
N GLY A 305 -19.87 -43.42 -39.71
CA GLY A 305 -20.81 -44.52 -39.47
C GLY A 305 -20.20 -45.88 -39.80
N PRO A 306 -20.91 -46.98 -39.48
CA PRO A 306 -20.49 -48.33 -39.85
C PRO A 306 -20.65 -48.56 -41.37
N GLY A 307 -19.59 -49.04 -42.02
CA GLY A 307 -19.58 -49.33 -43.46
C GLY A 307 -19.40 -48.06 -44.31
N ASP A 308 -20.16 -47.96 -45.41
CA ASP A 308 -20.07 -46.85 -46.38
C ASP A 308 -21.09 -45.71 -46.08
N TYR A 309 -21.31 -45.41 -44.80
CA TYR A 309 -22.26 -44.38 -44.36
C TYR A 309 -21.64 -43.46 -43.33
N ASP A 310 -21.97 -42.17 -43.42
CA ASP A 310 -21.74 -41.17 -42.40
C ASP A 310 -23.03 -40.80 -41.69
N TYR A 311 -22.92 -40.54 -40.39
CA TYR A 311 -24.02 -40.00 -39.61
C TYR A 311 -23.97 -38.49 -39.57
N VAL A 312 -25.07 -37.85 -39.93
CA VAL A 312 -25.28 -36.41 -39.76
C VAL A 312 -26.33 -36.15 -38.70
N ILE A 313 -25.96 -35.31 -37.73
CA ILE A 313 -26.83 -34.84 -36.66
C ILE A 313 -27.06 -33.35 -36.84
N PHE A 314 -28.31 -32.92 -36.88
CA PHE A 314 -28.64 -31.51 -37.05
C PHE A 314 -29.98 -31.15 -36.38
N VAL A 315 -30.15 -29.87 -36.09
CA VAL A 315 -31.40 -29.32 -35.53
C VAL A 315 -32.15 -28.62 -36.66
N SER A 316 -33.45 -28.91 -36.78
CA SER A 316 -34.29 -28.26 -37.78
C SER A 316 -35.74 -28.12 -37.29
N PHE A 317 -36.51 -27.28 -37.99
CA PHE A 317 -37.92 -27.03 -37.72
C PHE A 317 -38.79 -27.87 -38.67
N PRO A 318 -39.80 -28.60 -38.16
CA PRO A 318 -40.75 -29.30 -39.01
C PRO A 318 -41.57 -28.32 -39.86
N VAL A 319 -41.97 -28.72 -41.06
CA VAL A 319 -42.79 -27.89 -41.96
C VAL A 319 -44.25 -27.88 -41.49
N GLY A 320 -44.76 -26.72 -41.05
CA GLY A 320 -46.14 -26.56 -40.55
C GLY A 320 -46.44 -25.17 -39.95
N VAL A 321 -47.69 -24.92 -39.55
CA VAL A 321 -48.27 -23.57 -39.28
C VAL A 321 -47.67 -22.83 -38.06
N TYR A 322 -46.77 -23.44 -37.28
CA TYR A 322 -46.04 -22.75 -36.20
C TYR A 322 -44.58 -23.23 -36.10
N PRO A 323 -43.67 -22.79 -37.00
CA PRO A 323 -42.30 -23.29 -37.06
C PRO A 323 -41.43 -22.88 -35.86
N GLU A 324 -41.87 -21.97 -34.99
CA GLU A 324 -41.00 -21.37 -33.97
C GLU A 324 -41.05 -22.04 -32.59
N LEU A 325 -41.88 -23.07 -32.40
CA LEU A 325 -42.13 -23.66 -31.07
C LEU A 325 -41.63 -25.10 -30.88
N GLU A 326 -41.30 -25.83 -31.96
CA GLU A 326 -40.82 -27.22 -31.86
C GLU A 326 -39.52 -27.40 -32.67
N GLN A 327 -38.39 -27.55 -31.97
CA GLN A 327 -37.11 -27.93 -32.56
C GLN A 327 -36.92 -29.44 -32.41
N HIS A 328 -36.61 -30.12 -33.50
CA HIS A 328 -36.28 -31.55 -33.48
C HIS A 328 -34.80 -31.77 -33.76
N ILE A 329 -34.22 -32.78 -33.10
CA ILE A 329 -32.92 -33.31 -33.45
C ILE A 329 -33.14 -34.41 -34.48
N TYR A 330 -32.54 -34.25 -35.65
CA TYR A 330 -32.58 -35.21 -36.73
C TYR A 330 -31.27 -35.98 -36.77
N PHE A 331 -31.39 -37.29 -36.92
CA PHE A 331 -30.30 -38.21 -37.25
C PHE A 331 -30.50 -38.65 -38.69
N MET A 332 -29.46 -38.50 -39.51
CA MET A 332 -29.48 -38.84 -40.92
C MET A 332 -28.28 -39.72 -41.23
N GLU A 333 -28.51 -40.77 -42.03
CA GLU A 333 -27.45 -41.53 -42.68
C GLU A 333 -27.20 -40.96 -44.07
N ILE A 334 -25.96 -40.61 -44.39
CA ILE A 334 -25.52 -40.19 -45.72
C ILE A 334 -24.57 -41.24 -46.25
N SER A 335 -24.89 -41.83 -47.42
CA SER A 335 -23.91 -42.67 -48.12
C SER A 335 -23.13 -41.83 -49.14
N PRO A 336 -21.79 -41.82 -49.10
CA PRO A 336 -20.95 -41.12 -50.07
C PRO A 336 -21.12 -41.64 -51.51
N MET A 337 -21.66 -42.86 -51.69
CA MET A 337 -21.85 -43.50 -52.99
C MET A 337 -23.25 -43.29 -53.59
N ALA A 338 -24.13 -42.54 -52.92
CA ALA A 338 -25.50 -42.30 -53.38
C ALA A 338 -25.55 -41.31 -54.57
N ALA A 339 -26.43 -41.58 -55.54
CA ALA A 339 -26.64 -40.69 -56.69
C ALA A 339 -27.48 -39.42 -56.34
N GLU A 340 -28.29 -39.50 -55.28
CA GLU A 340 -29.02 -38.39 -54.65
C GLU A 340 -29.01 -38.61 -53.14
N TYR A 341 -28.68 -37.58 -52.36
CA TYR A 341 -28.75 -37.64 -50.90
C TYR A 341 -30.17 -37.30 -50.44
N LYS A 342 -30.99 -38.32 -50.17
CA LYS A 342 -32.38 -38.17 -49.71
C LYS A 342 -32.52 -38.50 -48.23
N LEU A 343 -33.33 -37.70 -47.54
CA LEU A 343 -33.73 -37.89 -46.16
C LEU A 343 -34.76 -39.04 -46.02
N ASP A 344 -34.47 -40.23 -46.54
CA ASP A 344 -35.45 -41.33 -46.57
C ASP A 344 -35.51 -42.11 -45.25
N ASN A 345 -34.45 -42.06 -44.43
CA ASN A 345 -34.36 -42.66 -43.10
C ASN A 345 -33.91 -41.60 -42.07
N TYR A 346 -34.85 -41.06 -41.31
CA TYR A 346 -34.56 -40.25 -40.13
C TYR A 346 -35.43 -40.72 -38.96
N GLU A 347 -34.82 -40.87 -37.78
CA GLU A 347 -35.57 -41.00 -36.53
C GLU A 347 -35.85 -39.60 -35.98
N VAL A 348 -37.13 -39.29 -35.74
CA VAL A 348 -37.54 -38.12 -34.99
C VAL A 348 -37.60 -38.50 -33.52
N MET A 349 -36.66 -37.99 -32.74
CA MET A 349 -36.82 -38.01 -31.29
C MET A 349 -37.67 -36.80 -30.91
N SER A 350 -38.98 -36.99 -30.75
CA SER A 350 -39.80 -35.98 -30.09
C SER A 350 -39.37 -35.91 -28.62
N LEU A 351 -39.02 -34.72 -28.13
CA LEU A 351 -38.81 -34.55 -26.70
C LEU A 351 -40.15 -34.80 -26.00
N ASP A 352 -40.25 -35.90 -25.27
CA ASP A 352 -41.44 -36.29 -24.51
C ASP A 352 -41.92 -35.14 -23.62
N THR A 353 -43.12 -34.62 -23.91
CA THR A 353 -43.74 -33.52 -23.15
C THR A 353 -44.11 -33.96 -21.72
N THR A 354 -44.22 -35.26 -21.46
CA THR A 354 -44.42 -35.83 -20.12
C THR A 354 -43.14 -35.75 -19.29
N PHE A 355 -42.00 -36.07 -19.90
CA PHE A 355 -40.68 -35.85 -19.31
C PHE A 355 -40.40 -34.35 -19.10
N MET A 356 -40.75 -33.51 -20.07
CA MET A 356 -40.63 -32.05 -19.93
C MET A 356 -41.53 -31.49 -18.82
N SER A 357 -42.79 -31.93 -18.71
CA SER A 357 -43.69 -31.46 -17.66
C SER A 357 -43.27 -31.92 -16.27
N ALA A 358 -42.84 -33.18 -16.10
CA ALA A 358 -42.27 -33.66 -14.84
C ALA A 358 -41.00 -32.87 -14.45
N ARG A 359 -40.12 -32.57 -15.42
CA ARG A 359 -38.96 -31.71 -15.19
C ARG A 359 -39.33 -30.26 -14.90
N ILE A 360 -40.38 -29.72 -15.52
CA ILE A 360 -40.88 -28.38 -15.21
C ILE A 360 -41.38 -28.33 -13.77
N TYR A 361 -42.10 -29.35 -13.29
CA TYR A 361 -42.54 -29.41 -11.90
C TYR A 361 -41.37 -29.52 -10.92
N GLN A 362 -40.41 -30.42 -11.16
CA GLN A 362 -39.21 -30.53 -10.32
C GLN A 362 -38.37 -29.25 -10.36
N PHE A 363 -38.24 -28.61 -11.52
CA PHE A 363 -37.55 -27.33 -11.66
C PHE A 363 -38.27 -26.24 -10.86
N VAL A 364 -39.61 -26.21 -10.86
CA VAL A 364 -40.39 -25.25 -10.08
C VAL A 364 -40.23 -25.50 -8.58
N GLU A 365 -40.21 -26.76 -8.12
CA GLU A 365 -39.94 -27.09 -6.71
C GLU A 365 -38.51 -26.69 -6.30
N ASP A 366 -37.49 -27.07 -7.09
CA ASP A 366 -36.09 -26.64 -6.86
C ASP A 366 -35.97 -25.11 -6.83
N PHE A 367 -36.66 -24.43 -7.75
CA PHE A 367 -36.68 -22.98 -7.80
C PHE A 367 -37.34 -22.37 -6.56
N GLN A 368 -38.42 -22.97 -6.05
CA GLN A 368 -39.09 -22.54 -4.82
C GLN A 368 -38.20 -22.75 -3.58
N ASP A 369 -37.49 -23.88 -3.49
CA ASP A 369 -36.57 -24.15 -2.40
C ASP A 369 -35.35 -23.23 -2.41
N ARG A 370 -34.81 -22.96 -3.60
CA ARG A 370 -33.74 -21.96 -3.80
C ARG A 370 -34.23 -20.56 -3.45
N LEU A 371 -35.45 -20.21 -3.82
CA LEU A 371 -36.08 -18.94 -3.46
C LEU A 371 -36.24 -18.82 -1.94
N GLY A 372 -36.77 -19.85 -1.26
CA GLY A 372 -36.92 -19.84 0.19
C GLY A 372 -35.57 -19.83 0.94
N SER A 373 -34.53 -20.40 0.35
CA SER A 373 -33.16 -20.30 0.87
C SER A 373 -32.58 -18.89 0.68
N ALA A 374 -32.81 -18.27 -0.48
CA ALA A 374 -32.43 -16.89 -0.75
C ALA A 374 -33.16 -15.91 0.17
N GLU A 375 -34.46 -16.10 0.42
CA GLU A 375 -35.25 -15.27 1.35
C GLU A 375 -34.70 -15.33 2.78
N ARG A 376 -34.33 -16.53 3.26
CA ARG A 376 -33.68 -16.70 4.57
C ARG A 376 -32.31 -16.03 4.62
N ALA A 377 -31.50 -16.16 3.57
CA ALA A 377 -30.20 -15.50 3.49
C ALA A 377 -30.34 -13.96 3.48
N ILE A 378 -31.35 -13.43 2.79
CA ILE A 378 -31.69 -12.01 2.79
C ILE A 378 -32.10 -11.54 4.18
N ALA A 379 -32.90 -12.30 4.91
CA ALA A 379 -33.29 -11.95 6.28
C ALA A 379 -32.06 -11.87 7.21
N VAL A 380 -31.16 -12.85 7.15
CA VAL A 380 -29.90 -12.83 7.93
C VAL A 380 -29.03 -11.64 7.53
N ALA A 381 -28.94 -11.33 6.23
CA ALA A 381 -28.19 -10.16 5.76
C ALA A 381 -28.80 -8.84 6.28
N GLN A 382 -30.12 -8.73 6.34
CA GLN A 382 -30.82 -7.56 6.90
C GLN A 382 -30.52 -7.38 8.39
N GLU A 383 -30.52 -8.47 9.17
CA GLU A 383 -30.12 -8.44 10.59
C GLU A 383 -28.66 -8.01 10.76
N ALA A 384 -27.75 -8.55 9.93
CA ALA A 384 -26.33 -8.16 9.95
C ALA A 384 -26.13 -6.67 9.59
N ILE A 385 -26.87 -6.16 8.60
CA ILE A 385 -26.85 -4.74 8.23
C ILE A 385 -27.38 -3.86 9.36
N ALA A 386 -28.45 -4.28 10.03
CA ALA A 386 -28.98 -3.56 11.19
C ALA A 386 -27.96 -3.51 12.34
N ALA A 387 -27.28 -4.62 12.63
CA ALA A 387 -26.22 -4.67 13.63
C ALA A 387 -25.02 -3.77 13.25
N LEU A 388 -24.58 -3.80 11.99
CA LEU A 388 -23.53 -2.92 11.48
C LEU A 388 -23.91 -1.43 11.59
N THR A 389 -25.18 -1.09 11.33
CA THR A 389 -25.69 0.28 11.46
C THR A 389 -25.65 0.76 12.92
N SER A 390 -26.00 -0.13 13.87
CA SER A 390 -25.89 0.15 15.29
C SER A 390 -24.43 0.37 15.72
N ASN A 391 -23.52 -0.50 15.26
CA ASN A 391 -22.09 -0.38 15.55
C ASN A 391 -21.51 0.92 14.97
N MET A 392 -21.88 1.29 13.74
CA MET A 392 -21.47 2.55 13.13
C MET A 392 -21.91 3.76 13.95
N SER A 393 -23.14 3.71 14.48
CA SER A 393 -23.67 4.77 15.34
C SER A 393 -22.90 4.89 16.66
N ALA A 394 -22.53 3.75 17.27
CA ALA A 394 -21.69 3.72 18.46
C ALA A 394 -20.29 4.29 18.19
N VAL A 395 -19.64 3.87 17.10
CA VAL A 395 -18.33 4.41 16.69
C VAL A 395 -18.39 5.92 16.43
N GLN A 396 -19.47 6.41 15.82
CA GLN A 396 -19.66 7.84 15.59
C GLN A 396 -19.83 8.64 16.91
N GLN A 397 -20.48 8.05 17.91
CA GLN A 397 -20.59 8.63 19.25
C GLN A 397 -19.23 8.65 19.97
N ASP A 398 -18.46 7.57 19.88
CA ASP A 398 -17.11 7.49 20.45
C ASP A 398 -16.18 8.52 19.80
N LEU A 399 -16.25 8.67 18.47
CA LEU A 399 -15.48 9.66 17.73
C LEU A 399 -15.83 11.09 18.18
N SER A 400 -17.11 11.38 18.39
CA SER A 400 -17.56 12.69 18.88
C SER A 400 -17.05 12.98 20.29
N SER A 401 -17.03 11.96 21.14
CA SER A 401 -16.49 12.05 22.51
C SER A 401 -14.99 12.28 22.49
N LEU A 402 -14.25 11.58 21.62
CA LEU A 402 -12.82 11.75 21.46
C LEU A 402 -12.45 13.14 20.93
N GLN A 403 -13.23 13.69 20.00
CA GLN A 403 -13.05 15.06 19.50
C GLN A 403 -13.25 16.10 20.62
N SER A 404 -14.23 15.89 21.50
CA SER A 404 -14.44 16.74 22.67
C SER A 404 -13.25 16.67 23.62
N TRP A 405 -12.76 15.46 23.91
CA TRP A 405 -11.60 15.27 24.78
C TRP A 405 -10.33 15.89 24.21
N LEU A 406 -10.09 15.74 22.90
CA LEU A 406 -8.95 16.37 22.23
C LEU A 406 -9.00 17.90 22.35
N SER A 407 -10.19 18.49 22.24
CA SER A 407 -10.37 19.94 22.41
C SER A 407 -10.06 20.40 23.83
N GLU A 408 -10.39 19.58 24.84
CA GLU A 408 -10.07 19.84 26.25
C GLU A 408 -8.55 19.71 26.52
N VAL A 409 -7.90 18.73 25.90
CA VAL A 409 -6.44 18.58 25.95
C VAL A 409 -5.75 19.78 25.31
N ASP A 410 -6.20 20.24 24.13
CA ASP A 410 -5.66 21.43 23.47
C ASP A 410 -5.79 22.67 24.37
N GLN A 411 -6.93 22.85 25.03
CA GLN A 411 -7.13 23.94 25.98
C GLN A 411 -6.17 23.83 27.17
N THR A 412 -6.01 22.63 27.74
CA THR A 412 -5.09 22.38 28.86
C THR A 412 -3.63 22.68 28.48
N VAL A 413 -3.22 22.30 27.27
CA VAL A 413 -1.87 22.58 26.75
C VAL A 413 -1.67 24.08 26.56
N SER A 414 -2.68 24.79 26.03
CA SER A 414 -2.65 26.24 25.88
C SER A 414 -2.50 26.95 27.22
N ASP A 415 -3.29 26.54 28.22
CA ASP A 415 -3.26 27.10 29.57
C ASP A 415 -1.90 26.85 30.25
N LEU A 416 -1.35 25.64 30.10
CA LEU A 416 -0.03 25.29 30.65
C LEU A 416 1.08 26.10 29.98
N SER A 417 1.02 26.29 28.66
CA SER A 417 1.96 27.12 27.91
C SER A 417 1.95 28.57 28.42
N GLN A 418 0.76 29.13 28.68
CA GLN A 418 0.64 30.45 29.29
C GLN A 418 1.23 30.50 30.70
N GLN A 419 1.00 29.49 31.54
CA GLN A 419 1.58 29.41 32.87
C GLN A 419 3.10 29.33 32.86
N VAL A 420 3.68 28.59 31.89
CA VAL A 420 5.14 28.53 31.69
C VAL A 420 5.67 29.91 31.34
N GLY A 421 5.04 30.64 30.41
CA GLY A 421 5.47 32.01 30.07
C GLY A 421 5.41 32.98 31.27
N VAL A 422 4.42 32.84 32.14
CA VAL A 422 4.36 33.63 33.40
C VAL A 422 5.49 33.25 34.36
N LEU A 423 5.81 31.96 34.47
CA LEU A 423 6.92 31.50 35.31
C LEU A 423 8.28 31.95 34.80
N GLU A 424 8.49 31.96 33.47
CA GLU A 424 9.69 32.50 32.83
C GLU A 424 9.88 33.98 33.22
N GLY A 425 8.84 34.81 33.07
CA GLY A 425 8.92 36.22 33.48
C GLY A 425 9.21 36.40 34.97
N ARG A 426 8.64 35.57 35.85
CA ARG A 426 8.95 35.61 37.29
C ARG A 426 10.40 35.20 37.61
N VAL A 427 10.99 34.32 36.80
CA VAL A 427 12.40 33.93 36.95
C VAL A 427 13.30 35.10 36.54
N GLU A 428 13.01 35.75 35.41
CA GLU A 428 13.75 36.95 34.96
C GLU A 428 13.70 38.07 36.02
N ASP A 429 12.53 38.32 36.62
CA ASP A 429 12.37 39.30 37.70
C ASP A 429 13.20 38.93 38.95
N LEU A 430 13.25 37.64 39.30
CA LEU A 430 14.05 37.14 40.42
C LEU A 430 15.55 37.26 40.13
N GLU A 431 16.01 36.95 38.92
CA GLU A 431 17.40 37.13 38.50
C GLU A 431 17.84 38.59 38.60
N SER A 432 16.99 39.51 38.15
CA SER A 432 17.23 40.96 38.29
C SER A 432 17.30 41.41 39.75
N SER A 433 16.39 40.92 40.59
CA SER A 433 16.37 41.20 42.03
C SER A 433 17.63 40.68 42.73
N VAL A 434 18.10 39.47 42.35
CA VAL A 434 19.34 38.89 42.85
C VAL A 434 20.55 39.74 42.44
N GLY A 435 20.60 40.19 41.18
CA GLY A 435 21.65 41.10 40.70
C GLY A 435 21.71 42.40 41.51
N THR A 436 20.55 43.00 41.76
CA THR A 436 20.47 44.22 42.59
C THR A 436 20.95 43.97 44.03
N LEU A 437 20.56 42.84 44.64
CA LEU A 437 21.03 42.47 45.99
C LEU A 437 22.54 42.22 46.04
N GLN A 438 23.14 41.69 44.97
CA GLN A 438 24.58 41.52 44.88
C GLN A 438 25.30 42.87 44.85
N ASP A 439 24.80 43.83 44.08
CA ASP A 439 25.33 45.19 44.02
C ASP A 439 25.23 45.91 45.36
N ASP A 440 24.08 45.80 46.05
CA ASP A 440 23.86 46.37 47.38
C ASP A 440 24.82 45.76 48.43
N LEU A 441 25.02 44.43 48.39
CA LEU A 441 25.97 43.76 49.28
C LEU A 441 27.42 44.20 49.04
N GLN A 442 27.81 44.41 47.77
CA GLN A 442 29.13 44.93 47.44
C GLN A 442 29.32 46.35 47.98
N GLN A 443 28.33 47.23 47.79
CA GLN A 443 28.37 48.59 48.34
C GLN A 443 28.46 48.59 49.87
N LEU A 444 27.74 47.69 50.55
CA LEU A 444 27.81 47.55 51.99
C LEU A 444 29.20 47.10 52.46
N ALA A 445 29.82 46.15 51.73
CA ALA A 445 31.18 45.69 52.01
C ALA A 445 32.21 46.82 51.87
N ASP A 446 32.07 47.65 50.83
CA ASP A 446 32.92 48.81 50.60
C ASP A 446 32.74 49.86 51.71
N ALA A 447 31.49 50.12 52.11
CA ALA A 447 31.17 51.04 53.19
C ALA A 447 31.74 50.57 54.55
N LEU A 448 31.67 49.26 54.83
CA LEU A 448 32.26 48.67 56.04
C LEU A 448 33.78 48.85 56.06
N SER A 449 34.44 48.62 54.92
CA SER A 449 35.88 48.81 54.78
C SER A 449 36.29 50.27 54.98
N ALA A 450 35.52 51.20 54.45
CA ALA A 450 35.73 52.63 54.67
C ALA A 450 35.52 53.04 56.14
N LEU A 451 34.53 52.45 56.81
CA LEU A 451 34.30 52.68 58.24
C LEU A 451 35.46 52.13 59.09
N ASP A 452 35.99 50.96 58.75
CA ASP A 452 37.16 50.38 59.42
C ASP A 452 38.36 51.31 59.32
N GLN A 453 38.65 51.84 58.13
CA GLN A 453 39.72 52.83 57.95
C GLN A 453 39.52 54.08 58.82
N ARG A 454 38.29 54.61 58.87
CA ARG A 454 37.99 55.76 59.73
C ARG A 454 38.20 55.47 61.21
N PHE A 455 37.91 54.25 61.67
CA PHE A 455 38.20 53.83 63.05
C PHE A 455 39.71 53.77 63.31
N GLN A 456 40.50 53.27 62.37
CA GLN A 456 41.96 53.26 62.47
C GLN A 456 42.51 54.69 62.55
N ASP A 457 42.10 55.57 61.63
CA ASP A 457 42.52 56.98 61.60
C ASP A 457 42.12 57.72 62.91
N ALA A 458 40.91 57.45 63.42
CA ALA A 458 40.45 58.02 64.68
C ALA A 458 41.27 57.52 65.88
N ASN A 459 41.67 56.24 65.87
CA ASN A 459 42.52 55.65 66.91
C ASN A 459 43.93 56.24 66.88
N GLU A 460 44.50 56.49 65.70
CA GLU A 460 45.77 57.20 65.55
C GLU A 460 45.68 58.62 66.11
N THR A 461 44.65 59.37 65.74
CA THR A 461 44.38 60.72 66.27
C THR A 461 44.25 60.72 67.80
N LEU A 462 43.57 59.71 68.37
CA LEU A 462 43.44 59.56 69.82
C LEU A 462 44.80 59.32 70.48
N ASN A 463 45.66 58.47 69.90
CA ASN A 463 47.00 58.22 70.43
C ASN A 463 47.88 59.48 70.39
N GLU A 464 47.77 60.28 69.31
CA GLU A 464 48.45 61.58 69.23
C GLU A 464 47.96 62.54 70.32
N LEU A 465 46.64 62.61 70.54
CA LEU A 465 46.07 63.46 71.58
C LEU A 465 46.54 63.03 72.98
N VAL A 466 46.62 61.72 73.26
CA VAL A 466 47.18 61.18 74.50
C VAL A 466 48.65 61.59 74.67
N SER A 467 49.45 61.51 73.61
CA SER A 467 50.86 61.95 73.63
C SER A 467 51.00 63.44 73.92
N ASN A 468 50.17 64.26 73.28
CA ASN A 468 50.10 65.71 73.53
C ASN A 468 49.69 66.01 74.97
N PHE A 469 48.70 65.30 75.50
CA PHE A 469 48.26 65.44 76.89
C PHE A 469 49.39 65.10 77.88
N ASN A 470 50.14 64.02 77.65
CA ASN A 470 51.29 63.66 78.49
C ASN A 470 52.40 64.72 78.45
N SER A 471 52.65 65.30 77.27
CA SER A 471 53.59 66.40 77.09
C SER A 471 53.12 67.67 77.82
N LEU A 472 51.83 67.97 77.76
CA LEU A 472 51.22 69.07 78.49
C LEU A 472 51.28 68.85 80.01
N SER A 473 50.97 67.63 80.48
CA SER A 473 51.12 67.24 81.90
C SER A 473 52.55 67.49 82.39
N SER A 474 53.55 67.08 81.61
CA SER A 474 54.97 67.31 81.94
C SER A 474 55.33 68.80 81.99
N THR A 475 54.71 69.61 81.11
CA THR A 475 54.88 71.07 81.11
C THR A 475 54.27 71.69 82.37
N VAL A 476 53.10 71.21 82.79
CA VAL A 476 52.45 71.65 84.05
C VAL A 476 53.31 71.28 85.25
N ASP A 477 53.85 70.06 85.33
CA ASP A 477 54.76 69.64 86.42
C ASP A 477 56.03 70.50 86.47
N ASN A 478 56.57 70.88 85.31
CA ASN A 478 57.71 71.80 85.23
C ASN A 478 57.35 73.21 85.75
N ILE A 479 56.18 73.73 85.35
CA ILE A 479 55.68 75.02 85.83
C ILE A 479 55.49 74.97 87.36
N ASP A 480 54.90 73.90 87.90
CA ASP A 480 54.68 73.72 89.33
C ASP A 480 56.01 73.71 90.12
N SER A 481 57.02 73.00 89.60
CA SER A 481 58.38 73.02 90.15
C SER A 481 59.01 74.42 90.13
N ARG A 482 58.84 75.17 89.04
CA ARG A 482 59.34 76.56 88.93
C ARG A 482 58.62 77.52 89.86
N VAL A 483 57.31 77.35 90.05
CA VAL A 483 56.53 78.14 91.02
C VAL A 483 57.00 77.85 92.44
N SER A 484 57.28 76.58 92.76
CA SER A 484 57.84 76.17 94.05
C SER A 484 59.24 76.77 94.29
N ASP A 485 60.12 76.75 93.29
CA ASP A 485 61.43 77.41 93.35
C ASP A 485 61.27 78.92 93.59
N LEU A 486 60.41 79.59 92.82
CA LEU A 486 60.14 81.01 92.98
C LEU A 486 59.56 81.35 94.36
N ALA A 487 58.69 80.52 94.92
CA ALA A 487 58.17 80.67 96.27
C ALA A 487 59.31 80.59 97.30
N SER A 488 60.19 79.59 97.20
CA SER A 488 61.35 79.47 98.10
C SER A 488 62.32 80.65 98.00
N ARG A 489 62.54 81.17 96.79
CA ARG A 489 63.35 82.38 96.56
C ARG A 489 62.69 83.62 97.14
N LEU A 490 61.36 83.71 97.10
CA LEU A 490 60.62 84.80 97.71
C LEU A 490 60.76 84.76 99.24
N ASP A 491 60.61 83.59 99.86
CA ASP A 491 60.82 83.40 101.31
C ASP A 491 62.26 83.79 101.71
N GLN A 492 63.25 83.41 100.90
CA GLN A 492 64.64 83.80 101.15
C GLN A 492 64.83 85.32 101.08
N VAL A 493 64.27 85.98 100.05
CA VAL A 493 64.31 87.45 99.94
C VAL A 493 63.61 88.12 101.11
N GLU A 494 62.49 87.57 101.59
CA GLU A 494 61.79 88.08 102.77
C GLU A 494 62.66 87.94 104.03
N SER A 495 63.33 86.81 104.22
CA SER A 495 64.29 86.61 105.32
C SER A 495 65.46 87.59 105.24
N ASP A 496 66.12 87.69 104.09
CA ASP A 496 67.24 88.61 103.85
C ASP A 496 66.80 90.07 104.12
N PHE A 497 65.57 90.43 103.78
CA PHE A 497 65.01 91.75 104.06
C PHE A 497 64.77 92.00 105.56
N GLN A 498 64.27 91.01 106.31
CA GLN A 498 64.14 91.14 107.77
C GLN A 498 65.50 91.25 108.45
N ASP A 499 66.49 90.46 108.03
CA ASP A 499 67.85 90.53 108.54
C ASP A 499 68.48 91.90 108.26
N PHE A 500 68.31 92.42 107.03
CA PHE A 500 68.72 93.77 106.68
C PHE A 500 68.03 94.83 107.55
N LYS A 501 66.72 94.69 107.77
CA LYS A 501 65.94 95.59 108.63
C LYS A 501 66.44 95.59 110.07
N SER A 502 66.66 94.42 110.68
CA SER A 502 67.21 94.31 112.04
C SER A 502 68.61 94.92 112.13
N SER A 503 69.47 94.65 111.14
CA SER A 503 70.78 95.30 111.04
C SER A 503 70.67 96.83 110.96
N GLN A 504 69.71 97.37 110.22
CA GLN A 504 69.44 98.82 110.18
C GLN A 504 68.91 99.34 111.53
N GLU A 505 68.01 98.62 112.21
CA GLU A 505 67.50 98.97 113.54
C GLU A 505 68.64 98.99 114.58
N ASP A 506 69.54 98.02 114.54
CA ASP A 506 70.74 97.95 115.37
C ASP A 506 71.69 99.12 115.08
N GLN A 507 71.93 99.43 113.80
CA GLN A 507 72.71 100.60 113.40
C GLN A 507 72.11 101.90 113.92
N ILE A 508 70.78 102.06 113.84
CA ILE A 508 70.06 103.22 114.36
C ILE A 508 70.21 103.30 115.88
N SER A 509 70.07 102.19 116.61
CA SER A 509 70.27 102.15 118.07
C SER A 509 71.70 102.58 118.45
N ASN A 510 72.71 102.03 117.78
CA ASN A 510 74.11 102.39 117.98
C ASN A 510 74.38 103.88 117.70
N LEU A 511 73.77 104.44 116.65
CA LEU A 511 73.85 105.87 116.35
C LEU A 511 73.15 106.71 117.42
N GLN A 512 71.98 106.29 117.91
CA GLN A 512 71.27 106.98 119.00
C GLN A 512 72.11 107.02 120.28
N ASP A 513 72.77 105.92 120.63
CA ASP A 513 73.67 105.86 121.78
C ASP A 513 74.92 106.74 121.60
N SER A 514 75.50 106.73 120.39
CA SER A 514 76.60 107.64 120.05
C SER A 514 76.17 109.12 120.18
N ILE A 515 74.97 109.47 119.73
CA ILE A 515 74.40 110.82 119.89
C ILE A 515 74.20 111.17 121.37
N ARG A 516 73.71 110.23 122.21
CA ARG A 516 73.60 110.45 123.66
C ARG A 516 74.97 110.71 124.30
N ALA A 517 75.99 109.94 123.93
CA ALA A 517 77.35 110.14 124.42
C ALA A 517 77.89 111.53 124.02
N VAL A 518 77.72 111.94 122.76
CA VAL A 518 78.11 113.29 122.30
C VAL A 518 77.36 114.39 123.04
N LYS A 519 76.04 114.24 123.28
CA LYS A 519 75.26 115.18 124.09
C LYS A 519 75.77 115.27 125.52
N LEU A 520 76.15 114.15 126.13
CA LEU A 520 76.71 114.11 127.48
C LEU A 520 78.06 114.86 127.54
N VAL A 521 78.95 114.62 126.56
CA VAL A 521 80.20 115.36 126.42
C VAL A 521 79.92 116.86 126.26
N ALA A 522 78.97 117.25 125.41
CA ALA A 522 78.59 118.66 125.22
C ALA A 522 78.00 119.31 126.50
N TYR A 523 77.17 118.58 127.25
CA TYR A 523 76.67 119.05 128.55
C TYR A 523 77.79 119.18 129.58
N SER A 524 78.71 118.21 129.67
CA SER A 524 79.86 118.29 130.57
C SER A 524 80.79 119.45 130.21
N ALA A 525 81.04 119.69 128.91
CA ALA A 525 81.81 120.84 128.43
C ALA A 525 81.11 122.17 128.76
N SER A 526 79.78 122.24 128.61
CA SER A 526 78.99 123.40 129.01
C SER A 526 79.04 123.64 130.53
N VAL A 527 78.93 122.58 131.35
CA VAL A 527 79.07 122.67 132.81
C VAL A 527 80.48 123.12 133.20
N ILE A 528 81.53 122.54 132.60
CA ILE A 528 82.93 122.97 132.80
C ILE A 528 83.10 124.45 132.40
N ALA A 529 82.52 124.88 131.28
CA ALA A 529 82.55 126.29 130.84
C ALA A 529 81.84 127.22 131.84
N ILE A 530 80.68 126.83 132.38
CA ILE A 530 79.97 127.59 133.44
C ILE A 530 80.80 127.63 134.73
N VAL A 531 81.38 126.50 135.17
CA VAL A 531 82.26 126.42 136.34
C VAL A 531 83.49 127.31 136.17
N LEU A 532 84.16 127.25 135.00
CA LEU A 532 85.30 128.12 134.66
C LEU A 532 84.88 129.61 134.66
N ALA A 533 83.70 129.95 134.13
CA ALA A 533 83.17 131.31 134.15
C ALA A 533 82.85 131.81 135.58
N LEU A 534 82.27 130.97 136.44
CA LEU A 534 82.02 131.27 137.86
C LEU A 534 83.33 131.43 138.66
N VAL A 535 84.34 130.58 138.40
CA VAL A 535 85.68 130.70 139.00
C VAL A 535 86.38 132.00 138.56
N ALA A 536 86.29 132.36 137.27
CA ALA A 536 86.80 133.62 136.76
C ALA A 536 86.11 134.84 137.40
N LEU A 537 84.78 134.81 137.54
CA LEU A 537 84.00 135.83 138.27
C LEU A 537 84.40 135.93 139.75
N ALA A 538 84.55 134.80 140.45
CA ALA A 538 84.98 134.77 141.85
C ALA A 538 86.41 135.31 142.06
N LEU A 539 87.33 135.08 141.10
CA LEU A 539 88.67 135.67 141.10
C LEU A 539 88.65 137.18 140.85
N VAL A 540 87.77 137.68 139.97
CA VAL A 540 87.58 139.12 139.72
C VAL A 540 86.96 139.83 140.93
N ALA A 541 85.98 139.22 141.60
CA ALA A 541 85.34 139.80 142.80
C ALA A 541 86.24 139.82 144.05
N ARG A 542 87.40 139.15 144.04
CA ARG A 542 88.37 139.09 145.16
C ARG A 542 89.49 140.13 145.05
N LYS A 543 89.53 140.90 143.95
CA LYS A 543 90.31 142.13 143.79
C LYS A 543 89.41 143.32 144.06
#